data_AF-A0A318NM51-F1
#
_entry.id   AF-A0A318NM51-F1
#
_cell.length_a   1.000
_cell.length_b   1.000
_cell.length_c   1.000
_cell.angle_alpha   90.00
_cell.angle_beta   90.00
_cell.angle_gamma   90.00
#
_symmetry.space_group_name_H-M   'P 1'
#
loop_
_entity.id
_entity.type
_entity.pdbx_description
1 polymer ?
#
loop_
_entity_poly.entity_id
_entity_poly.type
_entity_poly.pdbx_seq_one_letter_code
_entity_poly.pdbx_strand_id
1 'polypeptide(L)'
;MDYDQTLKILLEFVEKHVLAGAGQTGSEPGLTAQTPLLEWGVLNSLRLTQLLGFIRDELQVDVSPELIVGRNFRDLDAITRLVISLHDDPARV
;
A
#
# COMPACT_ATOMS: atom_id res chain seq x y z
N MET A 1 3.84 -5.38 14.48
CA MET A 1 3.04 -4.32 13.84
C MET A 1 1.57 -4.75 13.82
N ASP A 2 0.60 -3.85 14.06
CA ASP A 2 -0.83 -4.20 14.02
C ASP A 2 -1.45 -3.99 12.63
N TYR A 3 -2.42 -4.83 12.26
CA TYR A 3 -3.10 -4.75 10.95
C TYR A 3 -3.87 -3.45 10.74
N ASP A 4 -4.65 -3.02 11.74
CA ASP A 4 -5.50 -1.83 11.62
C ASP A 4 -4.63 -0.58 11.48
N GLN A 5 -3.54 -0.51 12.26
CA GLN A 5 -2.57 0.58 12.18
C GLN A 5 -1.90 0.64 10.81
N THR A 6 -1.37 -0.47 10.30
CA THR A 6 -0.68 -0.50 9.00
C THR A 6 -1.65 -0.18 7.86
N LEU A 7 -2.86 -0.74 7.88
CA LEU A 7 -3.88 -0.46 6.89
C LEU A 7 -4.22 1.03 6.86
N LYS A 8 -4.43 1.65 8.02
CA LYS A 8 -4.76 3.08 8.13
C LYS A 8 -3.65 3.95 7.55
N ILE A 9 -2.39 3.66 7.86
CA ILE A 9 -1.24 4.41 7.34
C ILE A 9 -1.16 4.32 5.81
N LEU A 10 -1.32 3.11 5.25
CA LEU A 10 -1.29 2.89 3.81
C LEU A 10 -2.49 3.56 3.11
N LEU A 11 -3.67 3.54 3.74
CA LEU A 11 -4.87 4.18 3.24
C LEU A 11 -4.70 5.70 3.18
N GLU A 12 -4.21 6.32 4.27
CA GLU A 12 -3.91 7.75 4.29
C GLU A 12 -2.88 8.14 3.23
N PHE A 13 -1.86 7.30 2.99
CA PHE A 13 -0.87 7.53 1.93
C PHE A 13 -1.51 7.51 0.55
N VAL A 14 -2.32 6.48 0.24
CA VAL A 14 -2.98 6.35 -1.07
C VAL A 14 -3.99 7.48 -1.28
N GLU A 15 -4.76 7.87 -0.27
CA GLU A 15 -5.66 9.02 -0.36
C GLU A 15 -4.88 10.31 -0.63
N LYS A 16 -3.81 10.59 0.13
CA LYS A 16 -3.00 11.80 -0.05
C LYS A 16 -2.24 11.84 -1.36
N HIS A 17 -1.65 10.74 -1.81
CA HIS A 17 -0.81 10.73 -3.02
C HIS A 17 -1.59 10.47 -4.31
N VAL A 18 -2.75 9.83 -4.24
CA VAL A 18 -3.56 9.50 -5.42
C VAL A 18 -4.75 10.45 -5.57
N LEU A 19 -5.51 10.70 -4.51
CA LEU A 19 -6.69 11.56 -4.59
C LEU A 19 -6.34 13.06 -4.54
N ALA A 20 -5.19 13.48 -4.01
CA ALA A 20 -4.81 14.89 -4.09
C ALA A 20 -4.46 15.35 -5.53
N GLY A 21 -4.19 14.41 -6.44
CA GLY A 21 -3.88 14.70 -7.85
C GLY A 21 -5.08 14.63 -8.80
N ALA A 22 -6.12 13.88 -8.44
CA ALA A 22 -7.40 13.86 -9.15
C ALA A 22 -8.34 14.76 -8.37
N GLY A 23 -8.79 15.90 -8.90
CA GLY A 23 -9.62 16.90 -8.20
C GLY A 23 -11.01 16.41 -7.76
N GLN A 24 -11.07 15.35 -6.96
CA GLN A 24 -12.25 14.63 -6.52
C GLN A 24 -12.70 15.26 -5.20
N THR A 25 -13.42 16.38 -5.30
CA THR A 25 -14.23 16.89 -4.20
C THR A 25 -15.58 16.19 -4.26
N GLY A 26 -15.85 15.29 -3.31
CA GLY A 26 -17.19 14.75 -3.10
C GLY A 26 -17.30 13.23 -3.23
N SER A 27 -17.53 12.59 -2.08
CA SER A 27 -18.46 11.46 -1.93
C SER A 27 -18.39 10.33 -2.98
N GLU A 28 -17.20 9.85 -3.33
CA GLU A 28 -17.05 8.49 -3.84
C GLU A 28 -16.95 7.52 -2.65
N PRO A 29 -17.37 6.24 -2.78
CA PRO A 29 -17.15 5.26 -1.73
C PRO A 29 -15.64 5.22 -1.45
N GLY A 30 -15.25 5.68 -0.25
CA GLY A 30 -13.86 5.81 0.15
C GLY A 30 -13.08 4.54 -0.15
N LEU A 31 -11.82 4.69 -0.56
CA LEU A 31 -10.94 3.57 -0.83
C LEU A 31 -10.99 2.59 0.36
N THR A 32 -11.31 1.32 0.10
CA THR A 32 -11.40 0.30 1.14
C THR A 32 -10.20 -0.62 1.07
N ALA A 33 -10.00 -1.43 2.12
CA ALA A 33 -8.95 -2.44 2.15
C ALA A 33 -8.98 -3.40 0.94
N GLN A 34 -10.17 -3.66 0.39
CA GLN A 34 -10.39 -4.61 -0.71
C GLN A 34 -10.54 -3.92 -2.08
N THR A 35 -10.33 -2.60 -2.15
CA THR A 35 -10.44 -1.88 -3.42
C THR A 35 -9.31 -2.33 -4.35
N PRO A 36 -9.62 -2.77 -5.59
CA PRO A 36 -8.62 -3.27 -6.53
C PRO A 36 -7.81 -2.10 -7.11
N LEU A 37 -6.68 -1.81 -6.47
CA LEU A 37 -5.84 -0.65 -6.76
C LEU A 37 -5.21 -0.72 -8.15
N LEU A 38 -4.86 -1.91 -8.63
CA LEU A 38 -4.27 -2.10 -9.95
C LEU A 38 -5.32 -1.92 -11.06
N GLU A 39 -6.51 -2.50 -10.87
CA GLU A 39 -7.59 -2.43 -11.87
C GLU A 39 -8.15 -1.03 -12.02
N TRP A 40 -8.25 -0.29 -10.91
CA TRP A 40 -8.67 1.12 -10.93
C TRP A 40 -7.56 2.06 -11.40
N GLY A 41 -6.36 1.52 -11.70
CA GLY A 41 -5.18 2.31 -12.05
C GLY A 41 -4.67 3.19 -10.90
N VAL A 42 -5.20 3.04 -9.68
CA VAL A 42 -4.75 3.73 -8.45
C VAL A 42 -3.30 3.41 -8.17
N LEU A 43 -2.86 2.15 -8.35
CA LEU A 43 -1.46 1.76 -8.36
C LEU A 43 -0.98 1.52 -9.79
N ASN A 44 0.10 2.20 -10.16
CA ASN A 44 0.85 1.99 -11.40
C ASN A 44 2.35 1.91 -11.07
N SER A 45 3.22 1.69 -12.05
CA SER A 45 4.67 1.58 -11.80
C SER A 45 5.27 2.74 -11.02
N LEU A 46 4.84 3.99 -11.27
CA LEU A 46 5.38 5.16 -10.59
C LEU A 46 4.87 5.25 -9.14
N ARG A 47 3.56 5.08 -8.94
CA ARG A 47 2.91 5.10 -7.62
C ARG A 47 3.35 3.93 -6.76
N LEU A 48 3.63 2.79 -7.37
CA LEU A 48 4.21 1.62 -6.71
C LEU A 48 5.60 1.93 -6.16
N THR A 49 6.47 2.55 -6.97
CA THR A 49 7.79 3.00 -6.48
C THR A 49 7.68 3.99 -5.32
N GLN A 50 6.72 4.93 -5.38
CA GLN A 50 6.47 5.86 -4.28
C GLN A 50 5.98 5.14 -3.01
N LEU A 51 5.06 4.19 -3.16
CA LEU A 51 4.56 3.36 -2.07
C LEU A 51 5.67 2.53 -1.43
N LEU A 52 6.54 1.93 -2.24
CA LEU A 52 7.69 1.16 -1.75
C LEU A 52 8.67 2.04 -0.97
N GLY A 53 8.93 3.25 -1.46
CA GLY A 53 9.73 4.25 -0.75
C GLY A 53 9.11 4.62 0.60
N PHE A 54 7.79 4.84 0.63
CA PHE A 54 7.05 5.15 1.85
C PHE A 54 7.06 3.98 2.85
N ILE A 55 6.82 2.74 2.40
CA ILE A 55 6.88 1.55 3.27
C ILE A 55 8.28 1.40 3.88
N ARG A 56 9.32 1.66 3.09
CA ARG A 56 10.71 1.60 3.56
C ARG A 56 11.03 2.70 4.57
N ASP A 57 10.61 3.93 4.32
CA ASP A 57 10.94 5.09 5.16
C ASP A 57 10.09 5.12 6.45
N GLU A 58 8.78 4.94 6.33
CA GLU A 58 7.84 5.09 7.44
C GLU A 58 7.63 3.81 8.23
N LEU A 59 7.62 2.65 7.55
CA LEU A 59 7.37 1.35 8.18
C LEU A 59 8.66 0.56 8.41
N GLN A 60 9.81 1.06 7.92
CA GLN A 60 11.11 0.40 8.03
C GLN A 60 11.14 -1.04 7.47
N VAL A 61 10.21 -1.32 6.54
CA VAL A 61 10.08 -2.62 5.86
C VAL A 61 10.67 -2.52 4.47
N ASP A 62 11.62 -3.39 4.15
CA ASP A 62 12.17 -3.51 2.81
C ASP A 62 11.40 -4.60 2.05
N VAL A 63 10.79 -4.23 0.93
CA VAL A 63 10.05 -5.18 0.09
C VAL A 63 10.93 -5.60 -1.08
N SER A 64 11.36 -6.85 -1.06
CA SER A 64 12.21 -7.41 -2.12
C SER A 64 11.48 -7.40 -3.47
N PRO A 65 12.19 -7.18 -4.59
CA PRO A 65 11.59 -7.05 -5.91
C PRO A 65 10.81 -8.30 -6.37
N GLU A 66 11.19 -9.49 -5.89
CA GLU A 66 10.47 -10.75 -6.13
C GLU A 66 9.05 -10.79 -5.53
N LEU A 67 8.79 -9.97 -4.51
CA LEU A 67 7.49 -9.84 -3.86
C LEU A 67 6.63 -8.76 -4.51
N ILE A 68 7.19 -7.98 -5.45
CA ILE A 68 6.48 -6.94 -6.22
C ILE A 68 5.72 -7.60 -7.37
N VAL A 69 4.64 -8.29 -7.00
CA VAL A 69 3.77 -9.02 -7.93
C VAL A 69 2.32 -8.58 -7.76
N GLY A 70 1.54 -8.67 -8.84
CA GLY A 70 0.15 -8.21 -8.84
C GLY A 70 -0.69 -8.78 -7.69
N ARG A 71 -0.47 -10.03 -7.26
CA ARG A 71 -1.19 -10.64 -6.13
C ARG A 71 -0.96 -9.94 -4.78
N ASN A 72 0.24 -9.38 -4.57
CA ASN A 72 0.64 -8.74 -3.32
C ASN A 72 0.27 -7.25 -3.29
N PHE A 73 0.06 -6.67 -4.47
CA PHE A 73 -0.23 -5.24 -4.66
C PHE A 73 -1.62 -4.99 -5.27
N ARG A 74 -2.49 -6.01 -5.26
CA ARG A 74 -3.84 -5.92 -5.86
C ARG A 74 -4.74 -4.96 -5.09
N ASP A 75 -4.64 -4.96 -3.76
CA ASP A 75 -5.48 -4.19 -2.83
C ASP A 75 -4.69 -3.88 -1.55
N LEU A 76 -5.24 -2.97 -0.72
CA LEU A 76 -4.57 -2.52 0.50
C LEU A 76 -4.48 -3.64 1.57
N ASP A 77 -5.44 -4.57 1.62
CA ASP A 77 -5.39 -5.74 2.52
C ASP A 77 -4.17 -6.60 2.20
N ALA A 78 -3.95 -6.93 0.92
CA ALA A 78 -2.81 -7.73 0.49
C ALA A 78 -1.47 -7.06 0.82
N ILE A 79 -1.37 -5.74 0.59
CA ILE A 79 -0.17 -4.96 0.90
C ILE A 79 0.05 -4.93 2.42
N THR A 80 -1.00 -4.68 3.19
CA THR A 80 -0.94 -4.66 4.67
C THR A 80 -0.42 -5.98 5.22
N ARG A 81 -0.95 -7.10 4.74
CA ARG A 81 -0.50 -8.44 5.14
C ARG A 81 0.96 -8.69 4.77
N LEU A 82 1.37 -8.28 3.57
CA LEU A 82 2.76 -8.42 3.13
C LEU A 82 3.70 -7.65 4.06
N VAL A 83 3.39 -6.38 4.35
CA VAL A 83 4.21 -5.52 5.21
C VAL A 83 4.33 -6.11 6.62
N ILE A 84 3.22 -6.58 7.19
CA ILE A 84 3.22 -7.20 8.52
C ILE A 84 4.04 -8.48 8.50
N SER A 85 3.87 -9.32 7.47
CA SER A 85 4.63 -10.56 7.33
C SER A 85 6.13 -10.29 7.22
N LEU A 86 6.55 -9.26 6.48
CA LEU A 86 7.96 -8.90 6.33
C LEU A 86 8.56 -8.22 7.57
N HIS A 87 7.72 -7.55 8.36
CA HIS A 87 8.12 -6.99 9.65
C HIS A 87 8.31 -8.07 10.71
N ASP A 88 7.40 -9.06 10.73
CA ASP A 88 7.43 -10.16 11.69
C ASP A 88 8.43 -11.27 11.27
N ASP A 89 8.86 -11.29 10.02
CA ASP A 89 9.80 -12.28 9.51
C ASP A 89 11.14 -12.23 10.27
N PRO A 90 11.45 -13.28 11.06
CA PRO A 90 12.66 -13.33 11.87
C PRO A 90 13.90 -13.70 11.05
N ALA A 91 13.78 -13.99 9.75
CA ALA A 91 14.90 -14.37 8.90
C ALA A 91 15.70 -13.15 8.37
N ARG A 92 15.37 -11.94 8.83
CA ARG A 92 16.18 -10.72 8.66
C ARG A 92 17.41 -10.71 9.58
N VAL A 93 18.22 -11.78 9.57
CA VAL A 93 19.52 -11.91 10.24
C VAL A 93 20.67 -11.99 9.25
#